data_AF-A0A3L6TH27-F1
#
_entry.id   AF-A0A3L6TH27-F1
#
_cell.length_a   1.000
_cell.length_b   1.000
_cell.length_c   1.000
_cell.angle_alpha   90.00
_cell.angle_beta   90.00
_cell.angle_gamma   90.00
#
_symmetry.space_group_name_H-M   'P 1'
#
loop_
_entity.id
_entity.type
_entity.pdbx_description
1 polymer ?
#
loop_
_entity_poly.entity_id
_entity_poly.type
_entity_poly.pdbx_seq_one_letter_code
_entity_poly.pdbx_strand_id
1 'polypeptide(L)'
;MPGQKSRFYSRYFRRLARLIEDASKRNDGKPAIVLGHSFGGEVALEFVRNAPLAWRHRFVKHLFTVAPTWAGGYVKALMAVASGPVGLLFVPSAPQLAMRSMWRTFETAIVNLPSPAVFGRRPLVVTRHRNYSAYDIPDLLAAVGSADSVRPFRERELAKMEYFEAPMVPMSYIIGVGIPTAEQLIYWDDDFDRLPEVVYGDGDDTINVASMLA
;
A
#
# COMPACT_ATOMS: atom_id res chain seq x y z
N MET A 1 -1.81 -1.56 -16.98
CA MET A 1 -2.60 -1.96 -15.80
C MET A 1 -3.97 -1.33 -15.86
N PRO A 2 -5.02 -2.04 -15.41
CA PRO A 2 -6.32 -1.45 -15.19
C PRO A 2 -6.20 -0.15 -14.37
N GLY A 3 -6.95 0.89 -14.74
CA GLY A 3 -7.03 2.15 -13.98
C GLY A 3 -5.84 3.11 -14.05
N GLN A 4 -4.64 2.71 -14.48
CA GLN A 4 -3.44 3.56 -14.37
C GLN A 4 -2.96 4.14 -15.71
N LYS A 5 -3.38 5.38 -16.01
CA LYS A 5 -2.96 6.17 -17.20
C LYS A 5 -2.11 7.39 -16.81
N SER A 6 -1.04 7.21 -16.02
CA SER A 6 -0.15 8.30 -15.60
C SER A 6 1.11 8.40 -16.46
N ARG A 7 1.32 9.55 -17.12
CA ARG A 7 2.54 9.83 -17.91
C ARG A 7 3.81 9.84 -17.06
N PHE A 8 3.71 10.28 -15.80
CA PHE A 8 4.84 10.29 -14.86
C PHE A 8 5.24 8.87 -14.50
N TYR A 9 4.26 8.01 -14.24
CA TYR A 9 4.47 6.61 -13.92
C TYR A 9 5.11 5.85 -15.09
N SER A 10 4.58 6.00 -16.30
CA SER A 10 5.19 5.43 -17.51
C SER A 10 6.61 5.95 -17.76
N ARG A 11 6.92 7.20 -17.40
CA ARG A 11 8.28 7.74 -17.52
C ARG A 11 9.22 7.14 -16.48
N TYR A 12 8.76 6.98 -15.23
CA TYR A 12 9.52 6.34 -14.15
C TYR A 12 9.90 4.90 -14.52
N PHE A 13 8.93 4.07 -14.92
CA PHE A 13 9.19 2.68 -15.31
C PHE A 13 10.07 2.54 -16.56
N ARG A 14 9.94 3.42 -17.56
CA ARG A 14 10.89 3.44 -18.70
C ARG A 14 12.31 3.76 -18.26
N ARG A 15 12.49 4.64 -17.27
CA ARG A 15 13.81 4.96 -16.73
C ARG A 15 14.38 3.80 -15.91
N LEU A 16 13.54 3.12 -15.12
CA LEU A 16 13.93 1.94 -14.36
C LEU A 16 14.36 0.78 -15.29
N ALA A 17 13.61 0.53 -16.37
CA ALA A 17 14.00 -0.46 -17.37
C ALA A 17 15.36 -0.16 -17.99
N ARG A 18 15.60 1.10 -18.40
CA ARG A 18 16.91 1.53 -18.93
C ARG A 18 18.03 1.38 -17.91
N LEU A 19 17.78 1.72 -16.65
CA LEU A 19 18.77 1.55 -15.59
C LEU A 19 19.16 0.07 -15.43
N ILE A 20 18.20 -0.84 -15.50
CA ILE A 20 18.44 -2.29 -15.43
C ILE A 20 19.20 -2.78 -16.66
N GLU A 21 18.83 -2.33 -17.87
CA GLU A 21 19.54 -2.64 -19.11
C GLU A 21 21.00 -2.16 -19.06
N ASP A 22 21.23 -0.94 -18.61
CA ASP A 22 22.56 -0.35 -18.48
C ASP A 22 23.40 -1.07 -17.41
N ALA A 23 22.80 -1.41 -16.26
CA ALA A 23 23.45 -2.18 -15.21
C ALA A 23 23.83 -3.59 -15.70
N SER A 24 22.95 -4.24 -16.45
CA SER A 24 23.23 -5.54 -17.07
C SER A 24 24.37 -5.44 -18.08
N LYS A 25 24.36 -4.43 -18.96
CA LYS A 25 25.43 -4.19 -19.93
C LYS A 25 26.80 -3.98 -19.26
N ARG A 26 26.83 -3.26 -18.13
CA ARG A 26 28.05 -3.02 -17.34
C ARG A 26 28.51 -4.24 -16.54
N ASN A 27 27.68 -5.27 -16.42
CA ASN A 27 27.94 -6.49 -15.66
C ASN A 27 27.93 -7.72 -16.60
N ASP A 28 28.61 -7.62 -17.75
CA ASP A 28 28.78 -8.69 -18.73
C ASP A 28 27.47 -9.33 -19.23
N GLY A 29 26.41 -8.52 -19.33
CA GLY A 29 25.08 -8.99 -19.75
C GLY A 29 24.36 -9.83 -18.70
N LYS A 30 24.85 -9.89 -17.45
CA LYS A 30 24.17 -10.61 -16.36
C LYS A 30 22.84 -9.94 -16.02
N PRO A 31 21.77 -10.72 -15.80
CA PRO A 31 20.48 -10.16 -15.37
C PRO A 31 20.58 -9.58 -13.95
N ALA A 32 19.80 -8.53 -13.69
CA ALA A 32 19.80 -7.80 -12.43
C ALA A 32 18.95 -8.49 -11.36
N ILE A 33 19.30 -8.29 -10.10
CA ILE A 33 18.44 -8.57 -8.96
C ILE A 33 17.68 -7.28 -8.62
N VAL A 34 16.35 -7.35 -8.59
CA VAL A 34 15.50 -6.22 -8.21
C VAL A 34 15.09 -6.44 -6.76
N LEU A 35 15.29 -5.43 -5.91
CA LEU A 35 14.86 -5.45 -4.52
C LEU A 35 13.95 -4.25 -4.26
N GLY A 36 12.78 -4.52 -3.69
CA GLY A 36 11.87 -3.50 -3.18
C GLY A 36 11.56 -3.73 -1.71
N HIS A 37 11.42 -2.64 -0.97
CA HIS A 37 11.07 -2.62 0.45
C HIS A 37 9.80 -1.81 0.66
N SER A 38 8.89 -2.26 1.54
CA SER A 38 7.64 -1.57 1.84
C SER A 38 6.86 -1.24 0.55
N PHE A 39 6.37 -0.02 0.39
CA PHE A 39 5.72 0.42 -0.84
C PHE A 39 6.60 0.25 -2.09
N GLY A 40 7.92 0.36 -1.95
CA GLY A 40 8.85 0.06 -3.05
C GLY A 40 8.82 -1.41 -3.51
N GLY A 41 8.43 -2.35 -2.64
CA GLY A 41 8.20 -3.75 -2.99
C GLY A 41 6.98 -3.93 -3.90
N GLU A 42 5.88 -3.22 -3.61
CA GLU A 42 4.71 -3.18 -4.48
C GLU A 42 5.06 -2.61 -5.85
N VAL A 43 5.75 -1.47 -5.88
CA VAL A 43 6.20 -0.81 -7.11
C VAL A 43 7.14 -1.70 -7.90
N ALA A 44 8.05 -2.43 -7.24
CA ALA A 44 8.96 -3.37 -7.89
C ALA A 44 8.22 -4.57 -8.50
N LEU A 45 7.28 -5.18 -7.77
CA LEU A 45 6.42 -6.22 -8.32
C LEU A 45 5.65 -5.68 -9.52
N GLU A 46 5.04 -4.52 -9.36
CA GLU A 46 4.22 -3.89 -10.37
C GLU A 46 5.00 -3.63 -11.66
N PHE A 47 6.22 -3.13 -11.54
CA PHE A 47 7.14 -2.94 -12.65
C PHE A 47 7.47 -4.27 -13.34
N VAL A 48 7.92 -5.27 -12.58
CA VAL A 48 8.40 -6.56 -13.13
C VAL A 48 7.27 -7.34 -13.78
N ARG A 49 6.09 -7.43 -13.14
CA ARG A 49 4.96 -8.22 -13.66
C ARG A 49 4.35 -7.62 -14.93
N ASN A 50 4.49 -6.32 -15.14
CA ASN A 50 3.97 -5.62 -16.31
C ASN A 50 5.02 -5.37 -17.41
N ALA A 51 6.29 -5.68 -17.17
CA ALA A 51 7.30 -5.67 -18.21
C ALA A 51 7.05 -6.83 -19.22
N PRO A 52 7.36 -6.66 -20.51
CA PRO A 52 7.22 -7.75 -21.49
C PRO A 52 7.93 -9.02 -21.04
N LEU A 53 7.31 -10.19 -21.24
CA LEU A 53 7.84 -11.47 -20.77
C LEU A 53 9.29 -11.74 -21.22
N ALA A 54 9.57 -11.49 -22.50
CA ALA A 54 10.92 -11.63 -23.04
C ALA A 54 11.94 -10.66 -22.40
N TRP A 55 11.49 -9.46 -22.00
CA TRP A 55 12.35 -8.48 -21.33
C TRP A 55 12.70 -8.95 -19.91
N ARG A 56 11.70 -9.36 -19.11
CA ARG A 56 11.93 -9.82 -17.74
C ARG A 56 12.79 -11.08 -17.69
N HIS A 57 12.58 -12.05 -18.59
CA HIS A 57 13.44 -13.24 -18.68
C HIS A 57 14.89 -12.91 -19.04
N ARG A 58 15.12 -11.86 -19.82
CA ARG A 58 16.47 -11.44 -20.21
C ARG A 58 17.19 -10.65 -19.13
N PHE A 59 16.47 -9.77 -18.44
CA PHE A 59 17.09 -8.72 -17.61
C PHE A 59 16.86 -8.87 -16.12
N VAL A 60 15.92 -9.71 -15.67
CA VAL A 60 15.61 -9.89 -14.24
C VAL A 60 15.95 -11.30 -13.81
N LYS A 61 16.94 -11.42 -12.92
CA LYS A 61 17.38 -12.68 -12.34
C LYS A 61 16.43 -13.12 -11.22
N HIS A 62 16.09 -12.19 -10.35
CA HIS A 62 15.32 -12.44 -9.13
C HIS A 62 14.66 -11.15 -8.65
N LEU A 63 13.46 -11.27 -8.08
CA LEU A 63 12.76 -10.20 -7.38
C LEU A 63 12.74 -10.49 -5.87
N PHE A 64 13.33 -9.61 -5.07
CA PHE A 64 13.17 -9.62 -3.62
C PHE A 64 12.16 -8.56 -3.21
N THR A 65 11.17 -8.95 -2.42
CA THR A 65 10.29 -8.00 -1.74
C THR A 65 10.41 -8.19 -0.23
N VAL A 66 10.64 -7.10 0.48
CA VAL A 66 10.80 -7.06 1.94
C VAL A 66 9.70 -6.19 2.53
N ALA A 67 8.83 -6.80 3.35
CA ALA A 67 7.67 -6.16 3.95
C ALA A 67 6.82 -5.33 2.94
N PRO A 68 6.51 -5.82 1.73
CA PRO A 68 5.77 -5.05 0.73
C PRO A 68 4.33 -4.77 1.17
N THR A 69 3.82 -3.61 0.75
CA THR A 69 2.41 -3.26 0.86
C THR A 69 1.69 -3.78 -0.38
N TRP A 70 1.20 -5.03 -0.38
CA TRP A 70 0.47 -5.52 -1.54
C TRP A 70 -0.80 -4.71 -1.80
N ALA A 71 -1.46 -4.98 -2.93
CA ALA A 71 -2.79 -4.44 -3.23
C ALA A 71 -3.85 -4.76 -2.15
N GLY A 72 -3.50 -5.61 -1.17
CA GLY A 72 -4.25 -5.86 0.06
C GLY A 72 -4.39 -4.67 1.00
N GLY A 73 -3.45 -3.71 1.00
CA GLY A 73 -3.46 -2.56 1.93
C GLY A 73 -3.32 -2.96 3.41
N TYR A 74 -3.40 -1.99 4.33
CA TYR A 74 -3.25 -2.28 5.77
C TYR A 74 -4.07 -1.34 6.66
N VAL A 75 -4.48 -1.81 7.83
CA VAL A 75 -5.41 -1.06 8.71
C VAL A 75 -4.79 0.25 9.22
N LYS A 76 -3.48 0.30 9.48
CA LYS A 76 -2.80 1.53 9.94
C LYS A 76 -2.93 2.69 8.92
N ALA A 77 -3.14 2.41 7.64
CA ALA A 77 -3.43 3.43 6.63
C ALA A 77 -4.76 4.15 6.89
N LEU A 78 -5.78 3.44 7.41
CA LEU A 78 -7.05 4.04 7.81
C LEU A 78 -6.85 5.03 8.96
N MET A 79 -6.06 4.66 9.97
CA MET A 79 -5.71 5.56 11.07
C MET A 79 -4.97 6.80 10.56
N ALA A 80 -4.05 6.61 9.61
CA ALA A 80 -3.28 7.69 9.01
C ALA A 80 -4.15 8.74 8.31
N VAL A 81 -5.17 8.28 7.58
CA VAL A 81 -6.12 9.17 6.90
C VAL A 81 -7.12 9.77 7.90
N ALA A 82 -7.62 9.00 8.87
CA ALA A 82 -8.64 9.45 9.82
C ALA A 82 -8.09 10.46 10.84
N SER A 83 -6.97 10.13 11.48
CA SER A 83 -6.44 10.85 12.65
C SER A 83 -5.02 11.37 12.46
N GLY A 84 -4.28 10.87 11.47
CA GLY A 84 -2.93 11.32 11.15
C GLY A 84 -1.90 10.18 11.21
N PRO A 85 -0.74 10.33 10.54
CA PRO A 85 0.19 9.24 10.24
C PRO A 85 1.11 8.87 11.42
N VAL A 86 0.56 8.74 12.63
CA VAL A 86 1.33 8.39 13.83
C VAL A 86 2.00 7.02 13.65
N GLY A 87 3.32 6.99 13.84
CA GLY A 87 4.14 5.79 13.62
C GLY A 87 4.46 5.49 12.16
N LEU A 88 3.95 6.27 11.19
CA LEU A 88 4.30 6.16 9.76
C LEU A 88 5.17 7.31 9.28
N LEU A 89 4.90 8.52 9.77
CA LEU A 89 5.69 9.72 9.47
C LEU A 89 5.69 10.64 10.69
N PHE A 90 6.89 11.03 11.12
CA PHE A 90 7.08 11.94 12.23
C PHE A 90 7.83 13.18 11.77
N VAL A 91 7.23 14.34 12.01
CA VAL A 91 7.88 15.65 11.83
C VAL A 91 7.94 16.31 13.21
N PRO A 92 9.13 16.62 13.73
CA PRO A 92 9.28 17.25 15.04
C PRO A 92 8.42 18.52 15.14
N SER A 93 7.72 18.66 16.28
CA SER A 93 6.89 19.82 16.61
C SER A 93 5.67 20.08 15.70
N ALA A 94 5.40 19.21 14.72
CA ALA A 94 4.20 19.33 13.90
C ALA A 94 2.98 18.76 14.65
N PRO A 95 1.86 19.51 14.76
CA PRO A 95 0.63 18.98 15.33
C PRO A 95 0.09 17.79 14.54
N GLN A 96 -0.50 16.81 15.24
CA GLN A 96 -1.10 15.61 14.63
C GLN A 96 -2.07 15.94 13.50
N LEU A 97 -2.97 16.90 13.70
CA LEU A 97 -3.96 17.29 12.68
C LEU A 97 -3.33 17.97 11.47
N ALA A 98 -2.22 18.69 11.65
CA ALA A 98 -1.45 19.23 10.54
C ALA A 98 -0.78 18.10 9.73
N MET A 99 -0.26 17.09 10.43
CA MET A 99 0.30 15.88 9.80
C MET A 99 -0.76 15.07 9.05
N ARG A 100 -1.98 14.99 9.59
CA ARG A 100 -3.14 14.40 8.89
C ARG A 100 -3.45 15.14 7.59
N SER A 101 -3.56 16.46 7.64
CA SER A 101 -3.84 17.27 6.45
C SER A 101 -2.78 17.10 5.38
N MET A 102 -1.50 17.10 5.77
CA MET A 102 -0.39 16.80 4.86
C MET A 102 -0.48 15.38 4.30
N TRP A 103 -0.68 14.36 5.14
CA TRP A 103 -0.73 12.97 4.71
C TRP A 103 -1.79 12.74 3.64
N ARG A 104 -2.98 13.34 3.80
CA ARG A 104 -4.08 13.26 2.82
C ARG A 104 -3.74 13.83 1.44
N THR A 105 -2.67 14.63 1.31
CA THR A 105 -2.17 15.10 0.00
C THR A 105 -1.33 14.07 -0.75
N PHE A 106 -0.87 13.01 -0.08
CA PHE A 106 -0.04 11.98 -0.70
C PHE A 106 -0.91 10.91 -1.35
N GLU A 107 -0.58 10.54 -2.58
CA GLU A 107 -1.24 9.41 -3.25
C GLU A 107 -1.03 8.09 -2.49
N THR A 108 0.06 7.97 -1.72
CA THR A 108 0.33 6.82 -0.85
C THR A 108 -0.68 6.69 0.30
N ALA A 109 -1.40 7.76 0.65
CA ALA A 109 -2.47 7.68 1.63
C ALA A 109 -3.67 6.88 1.12
N ILE A 110 -3.85 6.76 -0.20
CA ILE A 110 -5.00 6.13 -0.84
C ILE A 110 -4.67 4.73 -1.36
N VAL A 111 -3.51 4.55 -1.98
CA VAL A 111 -3.09 3.24 -2.54
C VAL A 111 -2.98 2.14 -1.48
N ASN A 112 -2.67 2.51 -0.24
CA ASN A 112 -2.45 1.59 0.87
C ASN A 112 -3.71 1.25 1.67
N LEU A 113 -4.88 1.76 1.28
CA LEU A 113 -6.12 1.50 1.99
C LEU A 113 -6.52 0.01 1.84
N PRO A 114 -7.10 -0.60 2.88
CA PRO A 114 -7.44 -2.04 2.89
C PRO A 114 -8.31 -2.49 1.71
N SER A 115 -7.93 -3.60 1.09
CA SER A 115 -8.68 -4.24 0.02
C SER A 115 -9.86 -5.06 0.54
N PRO A 116 -11.04 -4.96 -0.08
CA PRO A 116 -12.15 -5.86 0.18
C PRO A 116 -11.81 -7.35 -0.07
N ALA A 117 -10.92 -7.65 -1.02
CA ALA A 117 -10.50 -9.02 -1.33
C ALA A 117 -9.71 -9.68 -0.18
N VAL A 118 -9.08 -8.87 0.68
CA VAL A 118 -8.25 -9.34 1.81
C VAL A 118 -9.01 -9.27 3.12
N PHE A 119 -9.63 -8.12 3.41
CA PHE A 119 -10.23 -7.84 4.72
C PHE A 119 -11.73 -8.13 4.77
N GLY A 120 -12.37 -8.34 3.61
CA GLY A 120 -13.78 -8.69 3.51
C GLY A 120 -14.70 -7.71 4.23
N ARG A 121 -15.72 -8.26 4.90
CA ARG A 121 -16.74 -7.49 5.64
C ARG A 121 -16.40 -7.29 7.13
N ARG A 122 -15.20 -7.68 7.57
CA ARG A 122 -14.78 -7.47 8.96
C ARG A 122 -14.77 -5.96 9.26
N PRO A 123 -15.33 -5.51 10.40
CA PRO A 123 -15.20 -4.11 10.81
C PRO A 123 -13.73 -3.75 11.02
N LEU A 124 -13.23 -2.77 10.27
CA LEU A 124 -11.87 -2.24 10.40
C LEU A 124 -11.85 -0.94 11.21
N VAL A 125 -12.93 -0.16 11.10
CA VAL A 125 -13.19 1.00 11.95
C VAL A 125 -14.54 0.83 12.62
N VAL A 126 -14.56 0.92 13.93
CA VAL A 126 -15.75 0.84 14.77
C VAL A 126 -15.98 2.23 15.36
N THR A 127 -17.19 2.74 15.23
CA THR A 127 -17.56 4.04 15.80
C THR A 127 -18.85 3.90 16.61
N ARG A 128 -19.33 4.99 17.24
CA ARG A 128 -20.55 4.97 18.04
C ARG A 128 -21.77 4.59 17.21
N HIS A 129 -21.83 5.09 15.98
CA HIS A 129 -23.02 5.05 15.14
C HIS A 129 -22.90 4.09 13.95
N ARG A 130 -21.69 3.80 13.47
CA ARG A 130 -21.47 2.95 12.30
C ARG A 130 -20.14 2.21 12.37
N ASN A 131 -20.16 0.98 11.85
CA ASN A 131 -18.94 0.23 11.59
C ASN A 131 -18.61 0.28 10.09
N TYR A 132 -17.32 0.40 9.77
CA TYR A 132 -16.79 0.46 8.41
C TYR A 132 -15.93 -0.77 8.15
N SER A 133 -16.31 -1.55 7.14
CA SER A 133 -15.48 -2.61 6.57
C SER A 133 -14.63 -2.07 5.41
N ALA A 134 -13.82 -2.92 4.78
CA ALA A 134 -13.08 -2.55 3.57
C ALA A 134 -14.01 -2.12 2.41
N TYR A 135 -15.25 -2.63 2.36
CA TYR A 135 -16.24 -2.19 1.38
C TYR A 135 -16.78 -0.77 1.64
N ASP A 136 -16.69 -0.31 2.89
CA ASP A 136 -17.22 0.99 3.32
C ASP A 136 -16.17 2.11 3.28
N ILE A 137 -14.95 1.84 2.79
CA ILE A 137 -13.86 2.83 2.73
C ILE A 137 -14.27 4.14 2.03
N PRO A 138 -15.01 4.14 0.89
CA PRO A 138 -15.49 5.39 0.29
C PRO A 138 -16.32 6.24 1.26
N ASP A 139 -17.17 5.61 2.06
CA ASP A 139 -18.03 6.30 3.02
C ASP A 139 -17.22 6.77 4.23
N LEU A 140 -16.24 5.97 4.68
CA LEU A 140 -15.31 6.36 5.73
C LEU A 140 -14.49 7.58 5.31
N LEU A 141 -13.95 7.60 4.09
CA LEU A 141 -13.20 8.74 3.55
C LEU A 141 -14.03 10.03 3.57
N ALA A 142 -15.32 9.95 3.23
CA ALA A 142 -16.23 11.08 3.35
C ALA A 142 -16.45 11.49 4.82
N ALA A 143 -16.70 10.53 5.71
CA ALA A 143 -16.97 10.77 7.13
C ALA A 143 -15.78 11.43 7.86
N VAL A 144 -14.54 11.07 7.51
CA VAL A 144 -13.33 11.67 8.11
C VAL A 144 -12.96 13.03 7.48
N GLY A 145 -13.77 13.56 6.56
CA GLY A 145 -13.50 14.84 5.88
C GLY A 145 -12.41 14.75 4.81
N SER A 146 -12.30 13.60 4.12
CA SER A 146 -11.38 13.34 3.00
C SER A 146 -12.15 13.00 1.71
N ALA A 147 -13.26 13.69 1.45
CA ALA A 147 -14.16 13.40 0.33
C ALA A 147 -13.47 13.44 -1.04
N ASP A 148 -12.48 14.30 -1.23
CA ASP A 148 -11.70 14.40 -2.48
C ASP A 148 -10.94 13.10 -2.81
N SER A 149 -10.67 12.27 -1.80
CA SER A 149 -10.01 10.97 -1.94
C SER A 149 -10.93 9.85 -2.42
N VAL A 150 -12.25 10.03 -2.34
CA VAL A 150 -13.26 9.01 -2.67
C VAL A 150 -13.17 8.62 -4.14
N ARG A 151 -13.14 9.60 -5.05
CA ARG A 151 -13.05 9.35 -6.50
C ARG A 151 -11.73 8.65 -6.87
N PRO A 152 -10.53 9.16 -6.47
CA PRO A 152 -9.26 8.46 -6.63
C PRO A 152 -9.29 7.00 -6.18
N PHE A 153 -9.82 6.73 -5.00
CA PHE A 153 -9.93 5.37 -4.46
C PHE A 153 -10.79 4.47 -5.36
N ARG A 154 -12.01 4.89 -5.70
CA ARG A 154 -12.95 4.11 -6.52
C ARG A 154 -12.45 3.86 -7.93
N GLU A 155 -11.89 4.86 -8.58
CA GLU A 155 -11.53 4.79 -10.00
C GLU A 155 -10.17 4.12 -10.25
N ARG A 156 -9.24 4.20 -9.30
CA ARG A 156 -7.86 3.76 -9.52
C ARG A 156 -7.45 2.58 -8.65
N GLU A 157 -7.74 2.62 -7.36
CA GLU A 157 -7.19 1.62 -6.43
C GLU A 157 -8.10 0.40 -6.33
N LEU A 158 -9.41 0.60 -6.21
CA LEU A 158 -10.38 -0.50 -6.13
C LEU A 158 -10.29 -1.44 -7.36
N ALA A 159 -10.04 -0.89 -8.54
CA ALA A 159 -9.87 -1.66 -9.78
C ALA A 159 -8.61 -2.54 -9.82
N LYS A 160 -7.64 -2.31 -8.93
CA LYS A 160 -6.39 -3.09 -8.83
C LYS A 160 -6.38 -4.05 -7.64
N MET A 161 -7.32 -3.90 -6.71
CA MET A 161 -7.39 -4.67 -5.46
C MET A 161 -7.67 -6.17 -5.65
N GLU A 162 -7.99 -6.59 -6.87
CA GLU A 162 -8.14 -8.00 -7.29
C GLU A 162 -7.01 -8.47 -8.24
N TYR A 163 -5.98 -7.64 -8.46
CA TYR A 163 -4.94 -7.92 -9.44
C TYR A 163 -3.74 -8.66 -8.81
N PHE A 164 -3.86 -9.99 -8.73
CA PHE A 164 -2.89 -10.92 -8.11
C PHE A 164 -1.99 -11.67 -9.12
N GLU A 165 -1.71 -11.07 -10.28
CA GLU A 165 -0.87 -11.71 -11.31
C GLU A 165 0.59 -11.88 -10.89
N ALA A 166 1.13 -13.09 -11.11
CA ALA A 166 2.50 -13.45 -10.78
C ALA A 166 3.52 -12.71 -11.66
N PRO A 167 4.72 -12.37 -11.12
CA PRO A 167 5.73 -11.65 -11.89
C PRO A 167 6.47 -12.51 -12.92
N MET A 168 6.25 -13.83 -12.92
CA MET A 168 6.87 -14.81 -13.82
C MET A 168 8.41 -14.69 -13.89
N VAL A 169 9.01 -14.38 -12.75
CA VAL A 169 10.46 -14.45 -12.51
C VAL A 169 10.67 -15.07 -11.12
N PRO A 170 11.84 -15.66 -10.83
CA PRO A 170 12.17 -16.10 -9.48
C PRO A 170 11.94 -14.97 -8.47
N MET A 171 11.28 -15.29 -7.36
CA MET A 171 10.89 -14.31 -6.36
C MET A 171 11.16 -14.84 -4.95
N SER A 172 11.69 -13.99 -4.09
CA SER A 172 11.77 -14.22 -2.65
C SER A 172 10.93 -13.17 -1.94
N TYR A 173 10.01 -13.65 -1.13
CA TYR A 173 9.06 -12.83 -0.42
C TYR A 173 9.35 -12.89 1.08
N ILE A 174 9.74 -11.75 1.67
CA ILE A 174 10.20 -11.65 3.05
C ILE A 174 9.23 -10.77 3.82
N ILE A 175 8.69 -11.32 4.91
CA ILE A 175 7.65 -10.68 5.72
C ILE A 175 8.02 -10.70 7.20
N GLY A 176 7.54 -9.69 7.94
CA GLY A 176 7.56 -9.66 9.40
C GLY A 176 6.28 -10.28 9.95
N VAL A 177 6.41 -11.07 11.01
CA VAL A 177 5.30 -11.71 11.72
C VAL A 177 5.61 -11.68 13.22
N GLY A 178 4.59 -11.87 14.05
CA GLY A 178 4.66 -11.90 15.51
C GLY A 178 4.72 -10.54 16.18
N ILE A 179 4.57 -9.43 15.44
CA ILE A 179 4.59 -8.07 15.99
C ILE A 179 3.16 -7.54 16.08
N PRO A 180 2.71 -7.04 17.26
CA PRO A 180 1.38 -6.46 17.42
C PRO A 180 1.10 -5.38 16.36
N THR A 181 0.11 -5.63 15.51
CA THR A 181 -0.22 -4.78 14.36
C THR A 181 -1.69 -4.40 14.40
N ALA A 182 -2.00 -3.13 14.16
CA ALA A 182 -3.37 -2.62 14.21
C ALA A 182 -4.30 -3.47 13.33
N GLU A 183 -5.33 -4.06 13.93
CA GLU A 183 -6.31 -4.89 13.24
C GLU A 183 -7.68 -4.20 13.20
N GLN A 184 -8.02 -3.39 14.20
CA GLN A 184 -9.26 -2.63 14.24
C GLN A 184 -9.03 -1.32 15.00
N LEU A 185 -9.69 -0.25 14.55
CA LEU A 185 -9.62 1.09 15.12
C LEU A 185 -10.98 1.44 15.72
N ILE A 186 -11.01 1.83 17.00
CA ILE A 186 -12.25 2.12 17.71
C ILE A 186 -12.30 3.61 18.09
N TYR A 187 -13.31 4.30 17.57
CA TYR A 187 -13.62 5.70 17.84
C TYR A 187 -14.96 5.80 18.58
N TRP A 188 -14.94 5.62 19.90
CA TRP A 188 -16.14 5.55 20.74
C TRP A 188 -17.07 6.76 20.63
N ASP A 189 -16.52 7.94 20.34
CA ASP A 189 -17.25 9.21 20.28
C ASP A 189 -17.37 9.77 18.85
N ASP A 190 -17.05 8.97 17.83
CA ASP A 190 -16.94 9.39 16.41
C ASP A 190 -15.94 10.53 16.14
N ASP A 191 -15.09 10.86 17.12
CA ASP A 191 -14.10 11.93 17.03
C ASP A 191 -12.80 11.43 16.37
N PHE A 192 -12.69 11.66 15.06
CA PHE A 192 -11.50 11.33 14.28
C PHE A 192 -10.31 12.28 14.50
N ASP A 193 -10.48 13.40 15.20
CA ASP A 193 -9.37 14.30 15.53
C ASP A 193 -8.49 13.72 16.67
N ARG A 194 -9.01 12.73 17.40
CA ARG A 194 -8.27 11.97 18.41
C ARG A 194 -7.77 10.65 17.85
N LEU A 195 -6.78 10.06 18.52
CA LEU A 195 -6.33 8.71 18.20
C LEU A 195 -7.37 7.68 18.67
N PRO A 196 -7.59 6.60 17.90
CA PRO A 196 -8.50 5.54 18.29
C PRO A 196 -7.89 4.66 19.39
N GLU A 197 -8.74 3.90 20.06
CA GLU A 197 -8.30 2.67 20.70
C GLU A 197 -8.00 1.63 19.61
N VAL A 198 -6.91 0.88 19.77
CA VAL A 198 -6.43 -0.05 18.75
C VAL A 198 -6.50 -1.48 19.27
N VAL A 199 -7.20 -2.34 18.53
CA VAL A 199 -7.12 -3.78 18.70
C VAL A 199 -6.00 -4.29 17.81
N TYR A 200 -5.12 -5.11 18.38
CA TYR A 200 -3.95 -5.63 17.70
C TYR A 200 -4.14 -7.09 17.29
N GLY A 201 -3.67 -7.41 16.10
CA GLY A 201 -3.49 -8.75 15.57
C GLY A 201 -2.02 -8.97 15.17
N ASP A 202 -1.81 -9.94 14.30
CA ASP A 202 -0.47 -10.30 13.82
C ASP A 202 -0.03 -9.46 12.61
N GLY A 203 1.27 -9.15 12.54
CA GLY A 203 1.92 -8.40 11.46
C GLY A 203 3.34 -7.99 11.79
N ASP A 204 3.76 -6.87 11.22
CA ASP A 204 5.10 -6.28 11.37
C ASP A 204 5.11 -4.89 12.07
N ASP A 205 4.10 -4.60 12.89
CA ASP A 205 3.68 -3.28 13.44
C ASP A 205 2.86 -2.42 12.48
N THR A 206 3.02 -2.57 11.17
CA THR A 206 2.37 -1.70 10.17
C THR A 206 1.43 -2.45 9.25
N ILE A 207 1.89 -3.54 8.65
CA ILE A 207 1.18 -4.33 7.65
C ILE A 207 0.70 -5.62 8.30
N ASN A 208 -0.61 -5.88 8.18
CA ASN A 208 -1.22 -7.09 8.72
C ASN A 208 -0.73 -8.35 7.98
N VAL A 209 -0.52 -9.45 8.69
CA VAL A 209 -0.18 -10.75 8.07
C VAL A 209 -1.21 -11.15 7.01
N ALA A 210 -2.50 -10.86 7.24
CA ALA A 210 -3.55 -11.13 6.27
C ALA A 210 -3.31 -10.46 4.91
N SER A 211 -2.80 -9.22 4.90
CA SER A 211 -2.43 -8.56 3.64
C SER A 211 -1.14 -9.12 3.06
N MET A 212 -0.23 -9.59 3.89
CA MET A 212 1.02 -10.16 3.41
C MET A 212 0.80 -11.53 2.76
N LEU A 213 -0.16 -12.33 3.22
CA LEU A 213 -0.40 -13.68 2.71
C LEU A 213 -1.41 -13.76 1.55
N ALA A 214 -2.00 -12.62 1.15
CA ALA A 214 -2.94 -12.53 0.03
C ALA A 214 -2.23 -12.57 -1.33
#